data_AF-A0A970XUF3-F1
#
_entry.id   AF-A0A970XUF3-F1
#
_cell.length_a   1.000
_cell.length_b   1.000
_cell.length_c   1.000
_cell.angle_alpha   90.00
_cell.angle_beta   90.00
_cell.angle_gamma   90.00
#
_symmetry.space_group_name_H-M   'P 1'
#
loop_
_entity.id
_entity.type
_entity.pdbx_description
1 polymer ?
#
loop_
_entity_poly.entity_id
_entity_poly.type
_entity_poly.pdbx_seq_one_letter_code
_entity_poly.pdbx_strand_id
1 'polypeptide(L)'
;MHHDDLLLDRLVEVDRTSSADRAWTDWAVERIEADGRRSADTHLIRLELPVDFGVDVYLKDESTHPTGSLKHRLARSLFLHALVNGWLRRGMPVIEASSGSTA
;
A
#
# COMPACT_ATOMS: atom_id res chain seq x y z
N MET A 1 12.63 48.38 9.65
CA MET A 1 12.83 47.12 10.41
C MET A 1 11.62 46.99 11.31
N HIS A 2 10.94 45.84 11.34
CA HIS A 2 9.64 45.54 12.00
C HIS A 2 8.36 45.64 11.16
N HIS A 3 8.24 44.82 10.11
CA HIS A 3 6.93 44.45 9.57
C HIS A 3 6.76 42.93 9.31
N ASP A 4 7.71 42.11 9.78
CA ASP A 4 7.80 40.68 9.43
C ASP A 4 7.59 39.74 10.64
N ASP A 5 7.08 40.23 11.78
CA ASP A 5 6.83 39.40 12.97
C ASP A 5 5.36 38.96 13.11
N LEU A 6 4.42 39.59 12.39
CA LEU A 6 2.98 39.34 12.56
C LEU A 6 2.45 38.13 11.76
N LEU A 7 3.24 37.57 10.84
CA LEU A 7 2.85 36.40 10.04
C LEU A 7 3.25 35.07 10.70
N LEU A 8 4.32 35.05 11.48
CA LEU A 8 4.78 33.84 12.17
C LEU A 8 3.93 33.51 13.41
N ASP A 9 3.33 34.52 14.04
CA ASP A 9 2.47 34.39 15.22
C ASP A 9 1.13 33.66 14.95
N ARG A 10 0.82 33.40 13.67
CA ARG A 10 -0.39 32.67 13.23
C ARG A 10 -0.13 31.24 12.78
N LEU A 11 1.12 30.78 12.83
CA LEU A 11 1.44 29.37 12.61
C LEU A 11 1.14 28.60 13.90
N VAL A 12 -0.12 28.23 14.07
CA VAL A 12 -0.49 27.23 15.06
C VAL A 12 0.19 25.93 14.64
N GLU A 13 1.17 25.48 15.43
CA GLU A 13 1.68 24.12 15.33
C GLU A 13 0.52 23.18 15.65
N VAL A 14 -0.18 22.72 14.61
CA VAL A 14 -1.25 21.75 14.77
C VAL A 14 -0.57 20.43 15.06
N ASP A 15 -0.54 20.04 16.34
CA ASP A 15 -0.23 18.67 16.72
C ASP A 15 -1.30 17.75 16.11
N ARG A 16 -0.98 17.19 14.94
CA ARG A 16 -1.83 16.22 14.24
C ARG A 16 -1.70 14.82 14.85
N THR A 17 -0.93 14.68 15.93
CA THR A 17 -0.55 13.40 16.48
C THR A 17 -1.24 13.15 17.81
N SER A 18 -2.52 12.80 17.74
CA SER A 18 -3.17 12.17 18.89
C SER A 18 -2.51 10.81 19.17
N SER A 19 -2.32 10.47 20.45
CA SER A 19 -1.87 9.12 20.84
C SER A 19 -2.80 8.03 20.33
N ALA A 20 -4.11 8.32 20.27
CA ALA A 20 -5.10 7.42 19.71
C ALA A 20 -4.97 7.27 18.19
N ASP A 21 -4.63 8.34 17.47
CA ASP A 21 -4.42 8.30 16.02
C ASP A 21 -3.15 7.51 15.68
N ARG A 22 -2.07 7.70 16.44
CA ARG A 22 -0.85 6.90 16.33
C ARG A 22 -1.12 5.41 16.58
N ALA A 23 -1.76 5.08 17.69
CA ALA A 23 -2.08 3.68 18.01
C ALA A 23 -2.95 3.02 16.93
N TRP A 24 -3.85 3.77 16.29
CA TRP A 24 -4.64 3.26 15.18
C TRP A 24 -3.81 3.05 13.91
N THR A 25 -2.92 3.99 13.57
CA THR A 25 -2.02 3.85 12.43
C THR A 25 -1.10 2.65 12.60
N ASP A 26 -0.53 2.46 13.79
CA ASP A 26 0.33 1.31 14.11
C ASP A 26 -0.43 0.00 13.92
N TRP A 27 -1.64 -0.10 14.49
CA TRP A 27 -2.53 -1.24 14.29
C TRP A 27 -2.84 -1.50 12.81
N ALA A 28 -3.10 -0.46 12.03
CA ALA A 28 -3.42 -0.58 10.61
C ALA A 28 -2.21 -1.09 9.79
N VAL A 29 -1.02 -0.57 10.07
CA VAL A 29 0.24 -1.02 9.44
C VAL A 29 0.52 -2.48 9.77
N GLU A 30 0.45 -2.86 11.05
CA GLU A 30 0.64 -4.25 11.49
C GLU A 30 -0.30 -5.22 10.76
N ARG A 31 -1.56 -4.81 10.57
CA ARG A 31 -2.56 -5.63 9.88
C ARG A 31 -2.23 -5.81 8.40
N ILE A 32 -1.74 -4.77 7.74
CA ILE A 32 -1.32 -4.80 6.33
C ILE A 32 -0.07 -5.67 6.17
N GLU A 33 0.92 -5.54 7.04
CA GLU A 33 2.12 -6.37 6.98
C GLU A 33 1.83 -7.86 7.25
N ALA A 34 0.96 -8.15 8.22
CA ALA A 34 0.51 -9.51 8.48
C ALA A 34 -0.21 -10.12 7.27
N ASP A 35 -0.91 -9.30 6.49
CA ASP A 35 -1.47 -9.72 5.20
C ASP A 35 -0.41 -9.95 4.12
N GLY A 36 0.60 -9.07 4.07
CA GLY A 36 1.78 -9.24 3.24
C GLY A 36 2.45 -10.59 3.43
N ARG A 37 2.68 -11.00 4.69
CA ARG A 37 3.34 -12.27 5.03
C ARG A 37 2.56 -13.52 4.62
N ARG A 38 1.24 -13.43 4.47
CA ARG A 38 0.38 -14.55 4.01
C ARG A 38 0.27 -14.64 2.49
N SER A 39 0.63 -13.58 1.77
CA SER A 39 0.68 -13.53 0.31
C SER A 39 2.10 -13.86 -0.18
N ALA A 40 2.50 -15.12 -0.02
CA ALA A 40 3.84 -15.59 -0.36
C ALA A 40 4.15 -15.41 -1.86
N ASP A 41 5.44 -15.27 -2.19
CA ASP A 41 5.89 -15.30 -3.59
C ASP A 41 5.55 -16.65 -4.21
N THR A 42 4.70 -16.60 -5.22
CA THR A 42 4.36 -17.72 -6.07
C THR A 42 5.60 -18.10 -6.88
N HIS A 43 5.94 -19.39 -6.85
CA HIS A 43 7.14 -19.91 -7.49
C HIS A 43 7.06 -19.68 -9.00
N LEU A 44 8.20 -19.38 -9.63
CA LEU A 44 8.30 -19.34 -11.09
C LEU A 44 8.29 -20.76 -11.65
N ILE A 45 7.38 -21.04 -12.57
CA ILE A 45 7.24 -22.30 -13.28
C ILE A 45 7.92 -22.13 -14.65
N ARG A 46 9.01 -22.85 -14.89
CA ARG A 46 9.67 -22.88 -16.21
C ARG A 46 8.76 -23.61 -17.21
N LEU A 47 8.52 -23.02 -18.37
CA LEU A 47 7.88 -23.69 -19.50
C LEU A 47 8.96 -24.33 -20.36
N GLU A 48 8.85 -25.64 -20.56
CA GLU A 48 9.68 -26.35 -21.53
C GLU A 48 9.21 -25.97 -22.94
N LEU A 49 9.99 -25.13 -23.62
CA LEU A 49 9.77 -24.74 -25.00
C LEU A 49 10.77 -25.43 -25.94
N PRO A 50 10.41 -25.59 -27.23
CA PRO A 50 11.36 -26.05 -28.24
C PRO A 50 12.63 -25.20 -28.25
N VAL A 51 13.80 -25.85 -28.28
CA VAL A 51 15.13 -25.23 -28.17
C VAL A 51 15.43 -24.18 -29.26
N ASP A 52 14.76 -24.29 -30.41
CA ASP A 52 14.84 -23.37 -31.55
C ASP A 52 14.23 -21.99 -31.29
N PHE A 53 13.47 -21.82 -30.21
CA PHE A 53 12.93 -20.51 -29.81
C PHE A 53 14.00 -19.62 -29.16
N GLY A 54 15.09 -20.19 -28.63
CA GLY A 54 16.23 -19.43 -28.09
C GLY A 54 15.92 -18.56 -26.87
N VAL A 55 14.77 -18.75 -26.21
CA VAL A 55 14.35 -17.99 -25.03
C VAL A 55 13.82 -18.92 -23.94
N ASP A 56 14.17 -18.64 -22.69
CA ASP A 56 13.55 -19.30 -21.54
C ASP A 56 12.27 -18.54 -21.14
N VAL A 57 11.16 -19.26 -20.97
CA VAL A 57 9.91 -18.68 -20.48
C VAL A 57 9.60 -19.21 -19.09
N TYR A 58 9.33 -18.29 -18.17
CA TYR A 58 8.93 -18.58 -16.81
C TYR A 58 7.55 -17.97 -16.55
N LEU A 59 6.61 -18.78 -16.08
CA LEU A 59 5.30 -18.34 -15.63
C LEU A 59 5.33 -18.07 -14.14
N LYS A 60 4.70 -16.97 -13.72
CA LYS A 60 4.38 -16.76 -12.31
C LYS A 60 2.90 -17.05 -12.13
N ASP A 61 2.57 -18.13 -11.42
CA ASP A 61 1.18 -18.49 -11.17
C ASP A 61 0.61 -17.69 -9.98
N GLU A 62 0.12 -16.49 -10.31
CA GLU A 62 -0.42 -15.53 -9.35
C GLU A 62 -1.88 -15.82 -8.97
N SER A 63 -2.52 -16.83 -9.57
CA SER A 63 -3.91 -17.24 -9.31
C SER A 63 -4.08 -17.97 -7.97
N THR A 64 -2.97 -18.48 -7.40
CA THR A 64 -2.94 -19.24 -6.15
C THR A 64 -2.97 -18.37 -4.88
N HIS A 65 -2.95 -17.04 -5.03
CA HIS A 65 -3.18 -16.14 -3.90
C HIS A 65 -4.60 -16.35 -3.34
N PRO A 66 -4.83 -16.26 -2.02
CA PRO A 66 -6.15 -16.48 -1.39
C PRO A 66 -7.31 -15.63 -1.94
N THR A 67 -7.01 -14.62 -2.75
CA THR A 67 -7.96 -13.69 -3.38
C THR A 67 -7.91 -13.70 -4.92
N GLY A 68 -7.11 -14.58 -5.53
CA GLY A 68 -7.09 -14.84 -6.97
C GLY A 68 -6.56 -13.72 -7.89
N SER A 69 -5.88 -12.69 -7.35
CA SER A 69 -5.42 -11.53 -8.16
C SER A 69 -4.17 -10.83 -7.61
N LEU A 70 -3.29 -10.39 -8.54
CA LEU A 70 -2.04 -9.64 -8.31
C LEU A 70 -2.22 -8.28 -7.61
N LYS A 71 -3.44 -7.78 -7.50
CA LYS A 71 -3.73 -6.39 -7.10
C LYS A 71 -3.62 -6.14 -5.59
N HIS A 72 -3.49 -7.19 -4.79
CA HIS A 72 -3.27 -7.10 -3.36
C HIS A 72 -1.93 -6.44 -3.01
N ARG A 73 -0.91 -6.60 -3.86
CA ARG A 73 0.39 -5.94 -3.68
C ARG A 73 0.28 -4.43 -3.90
N LEU A 74 -0.44 -4.00 -4.94
CA LEU A 74 -0.61 -2.59 -5.26
C LEU A 74 -1.49 -1.89 -4.22
N ALA A 75 -2.65 -2.46 -3.89
CA ALA A 75 -3.55 -1.92 -2.87
C ALA A 75 -2.80 -1.73 -1.54
N ARG A 76 -2.10 -2.76 -1.04
CA ARG A 76 -1.30 -2.64 0.19
C ARG A 76 -0.28 -1.50 0.14
N SER A 77 0.43 -1.35 -0.98
CA SER A 77 1.44 -0.30 -1.14
C SER A 77 0.79 1.09 -1.11
N LEU A 78 -0.38 1.25 -1.74
CA LEU A 78 -1.14 2.50 -1.72
C LEU A 78 -1.65 2.84 -0.32
N PHE A 79 -2.21 1.86 0.40
CA PHE A 79 -2.64 2.05 1.78
C PHE A 79 -1.48 2.38 2.72
N LEU A 80 -0.36 1.65 2.64
CA LEU A 80 0.84 1.96 3.44
C LEU A 80 1.38 3.35 3.15
N HIS A 81 1.45 3.73 1.88
CA HIS A 81 1.88 5.06 1.49
C HIS A 81 0.96 6.14 2.07
N ALA A 82 -0.36 5.97 1.95
CA ALA A 82 -1.32 6.93 2.51
C ALA A 82 -1.25 7.02 4.05
N LEU A 83 -1.05 5.91 4.74
CA LEU A 83 -0.91 5.85 6.21
C LEU A 83 0.37 6.53 6.69
N VAL A 84 1.52 6.20 6.10
CA VAL A 84 2.83 6.76 6.48
C VAL A 84 2.90 8.27 6.22
N ASN A 85 2.24 8.77 5.19
CA ASN A 85 2.16 10.20 4.91
C ASN A 85 1.06 10.92 5.71
N GLY A 86 0.28 10.20 6.53
CA GLY A 86 -0.84 10.76 7.29
C GLY A 86 -2.00 11.26 6.43
N TRP A 87 -2.08 10.80 5.18
CA TRP A 87 -3.15 11.11 4.22
C TRP A 87 -4.41 10.29 4.48
N LEU A 88 -4.26 9.10 5.09
CA LEU A 88 -5.37 8.26 5.55
C LEU A 88 -5.45 8.26 7.08
N ARG A 89 -6.67 8.39 7.60
CA ARG A 89 -6.96 8.40 9.04
C ARG A 89 -8.17 7.55 9.38
N ARG A 90 -8.33 7.21 10.67
CA ARG A 90 -9.48 6.46 11.16
C ARG A 90 -10.79 7.14 10.78
N GLY A 91 -11.73 6.36 10.25
CA GLY A 91 -13.06 6.83 9.86
C GLY A 91 -13.11 7.59 8.54
N MET A 92 -11.97 7.80 7.86
CA MET A 92 -11.94 8.41 6.54
C MET A 92 -12.39 7.40 5.48
N PRO A 93 -13.31 7.76 4.56
CA PRO A 93 -13.68 6.89 3.46
C PRO A 93 -12.53 6.78 2.46
N VAL A 94 -12.35 5.59 1.90
CA VAL A 94 -11.46 5.34 0.76
C VAL A 94 -12.34 5.00 -0.43
N ILE A 95 -12.16 5.75 -1.52
CA ILE A 95 -12.93 5.61 -2.75
C ILE A 95 -11.96 5.14 -3.82
N GLU A 96 -12.30 4.03 -4.47
CA GLU A 96 -11.55 3.47 -5.59
C GLU A 96 -12.54 3.24 -6.73
N ALA A 97 -12.15 3.62 -7.95
CA ALA A 97 -12.97 3.45 -9.14
C ALA A 97 -12.33 2.35 -10.00
N SER A 98 -12.90 1.16 -9.97
CA SER A 98 -12.41 0.02 -10.74
C SER A 98 -13.46 -0.56 -11.69
N SER A 99 -13.04 -0.90 -12.90
CA SER A 99 -13.79 -1.70 -13.87
C SER A 99 -13.33 -3.16 -13.95
N GLY A 100 -12.41 -3.59 -13.07
CA GLY A 100 -11.86 -4.95 -13.02
C GLY A 100 -11.60 -5.46 -11.60
N SER A 101 -10.79 -6.53 -11.46
CA SER A 101 -10.49 -7.26 -10.21
C SER A 101 -9.79 -6.49 -9.06
N THR A 102 -9.83 -5.15 -9.10
CA THR A 102 -9.30 -4.24 -8.07
C THR A 102 -10.33 -3.92 -6.97
N ALA A 103 -11.60 -4.33 -7.16
CA ALA A 103 -12.64 -4.30 -6.14
C ALA A 103 -12.49 -5.44 -5.13
#